data_AF-A0A109B8K8-F1
#
_entry.id   AF-A0A109B8K8-F1
#
_cell.length_a   1.000
_cell.length_b   1.000
_cell.length_c   1.000
_cell.angle_alpha   90.00
_cell.angle_beta   90.00
_cell.angle_gamma   90.00
#
_symmetry.space_group_name_H-M   'P 1'
#
loop_
_entity.id
_entity.type
_entity.pdbx_description
1 polymer ?
#
loop_
_entity_poly.entity_id
_entity_poly.type
_entity_poly.pdbx_seq_one_letter_code
_entity_poly.pdbx_strand_id
1 'polypeptide(L)'
;MFGIAPAATLIFGLTAAALPASANCDWYVKTSLEQQQRNLKQRCELSGAEWSGDKAAHAAWCASVSPDTSRATAQKREAALAACAAK
;
A
#
# COMPACT_ATOMS: atom_id res chain seq x y z
N MET A 1 -38.50 -46.38 4.03
CA MET A 1 -39.37 -45.34 3.47
C MET A 1 -38.97 -44.04 4.15
N PHE A 2 -38.49 -43.05 3.37
CA PHE A 2 -38.06 -41.68 3.76
C PHE A 2 -36.86 -41.58 4.74
N GLY A 3 -35.81 -40.81 4.51
CA GLY A 3 -35.55 -39.80 3.49
C GLY A 3 -34.05 -39.43 3.44
N ILE A 4 -33.66 -38.96 2.26
CA ILE A 4 -32.38 -38.35 1.91
C ILE A 4 -32.35 -36.92 2.49
N ALA A 5 -31.29 -36.55 3.21
CA ALA A 5 -31.00 -35.17 3.57
C ALA A 5 -29.55 -34.83 3.21
N PRO A 6 -29.30 -34.08 2.12
CA PRO A 6 -28.03 -33.44 1.87
C PRO A 6 -28.05 -32.07 2.56
N ALA A 7 -27.24 -31.88 3.60
CA ALA A 7 -27.08 -30.57 4.23
C ALA A 7 -25.65 -30.05 4.01
N ALA A 8 -25.52 -29.38 2.86
CA ALA A 8 -24.58 -28.35 2.47
C ALA A 8 -23.36 -28.11 3.36
N THR A 9 -22.20 -28.41 2.80
CA THR A 9 -20.88 -27.94 3.22
C THR A 9 -20.85 -26.42 3.36
N LEU A 10 -20.36 -25.96 4.52
CA LEU A 10 -20.07 -24.56 4.83
C LEU A 10 -19.04 -24.00 3.85
N ILE A 11 -19.48 -23.25 2.84
CA ILE A 11 -18.59 -22.36 2.10
C ILE A 11 -18.64 -21.01 2.82
N PHE A 12 -17.77 -20.83 3.80
CA PHE A 12 -17.39 -19.50 4.25
C PHE A 12 -16.72 -18.80 3.06
N GLY A 13 -17.49 -18.03 2.31
CA GLY A 13 -16.94 -17.11 1.32
C GLY A 13 -16.05 -16.12 2.05
N LEU A 14 -14.74 -16.17 1.82
CA LEU A 14 -13.83 -15.10 2.21
C LEU A 14 -14.19 -13.88 1.36
N THR A 15 -15.10 -13.04 1.87
CA THR A 15 -15.18 -11.68 1.40
C THR A 15 -13.88 -11.00 1.83
N ALA A 16 -13.00 -10.73 0.86
CA ALA A 16 -11.88 -9.83 1.08
C ALA A 16 -12.48 -8.44 1.36
N ALA A 17 -12.73 -8.14 2.63
CA ALA A 17 -13.09 -6.81 3.06
C ALA A 17 -11.90 -5.91 2.72
N ALA A 18 -12.05 -5.09 1.69
CA ALA A 18 -11.17 -3.95 1.48
C ALA A 18 -11.30 -3.07 2.74
N LEU A 19 -10.33 -3.19 3.65
CA LEU A 19 -10.30 -2.38 4.86
C LEU A 19 -10.40 -0.91 4.45
N PRO A 20 -11.30 -0.11 5.07
CA PRO A 20 -11.41 1.29 4.74
C PRO A 20 -10.03 1.91 4.93
N ALA A 21 -9.50 2.53 3.86
CA ALA A 21 -8.27 3.28 3.93
C ALA A 21 -8.44 4.31 5.04
N SER A 22 -7.76 4.10 6.17
CA SER A 22 -7.73 5.08 7.25
C SER A 22 -7.30 6.42 6.65
N ALA A 23 -7.81 7.55 7.16
CA ALA A 23 -7.51 8.88 6.58
C ALA A 23 -6.00 9.16 6.43
N ASN A 24 -5.15 8.47 7.20
CA ASN A 24 -3.70 8.53 7.10
C ASN A 24 -3.13 7.82 5.85
N CYS A 25 -3.84 6.83 5.30
CA CYS A 25 -3.40 6.09 4.12
C CYS A 25 -3.65 6.80 2.79
N ASP A 26 -4.68 7.63 2.69
CA ASP A 26 -4.87 8.45 1.47
C ASP A 26 -3.68 9.41 1.29
N TRP A 27 -3.29 10.09 2.39
CA TRP A 27 -2.08 10.92 2.41
C TRP A 27 -0.84 10.13 2.02
N TYR A 28 -0.58 8.98 2.67
CA TYR A 28 0.60 8.17 2.38
C TYR A 28 0.65 7.73 0.91
N VAL A 29 -0.47 7.26 0.36
CA VAL A 29 -0.56 6.80 -1.03
C VAL A 29 -0.28 7.94 -2.00
N LYS A 30 -0.91 9.10 -1.80
CA LYS A 30 -0.67 10.28 -2.63
C LYS A 30 0.81 10.70 -2.59
N THR A 31 1.36 10.87 -1.39
CA THR A 31 2.76 11.26 -1.20
C THR A 31 3.72 10.24 -1.82
N SER A 32 3.44 8.95 -1.68
CA SER A 32 4.23 7.86 -2.24
C SER A 32 4.31 7.90 -3.78
N LEU A 33 3.19 8.21 -4.44
CA LEU A 33 3.15 8.32 -5.89
C LEU A 33 3.84 9.59 -6.39
N GLU A 34 3.68 10.71 -5.68
CA GLU A 34 4.38 11.97 -5.99
C GLU A 34 5.90 11.82 -5.84
N GLN A 35 6.34 11.17 -4.75
CA GLN A 35 7.74 10.82 -4.51
C GLN A 35 8.30 9.92 -5.63
N GLN A 36 7.54 8.90 -6.04
CA GLN A 36 7.98 8.04 -7.15
C GLN A 36 8.06 8.81 -8.46
N GLN A 37 7.14 9.73 -8.72
CA GLN A 37 7.22 10.58 -9.89
C GLN A 37 8.47 11.47 -9.86
N ARG A 38 8.84 12.01 -8.69
CA ARG A 38 10.09 12.78 -8.53
C ARG A 38 11.33 11.93 -8.74
N ASN A 39 11.38 10.72 -8.17
CA ASN A 39 12.45 9.74 -8.41
C ASN A 39 12.69 9.53 -9.92
N LEU A 40 11.62 9.29 -10.68
CA LEU A 40 11.69 9.13 -12.13
C LEU A 40 12.14 10.41 -12.87
N LYS A 41 11.57 11.57 -12.51
CA LYS A 41 11.89 12.86 -13.14
C LYS A 41 13.34 13.28 -12.90
N GLN A 42 13.83 13.06 -11.68
CA GLN A 42 15.19 13.42 -11.25
C GLN A 42 16.23 12.35 -11.60
N ARG A 43 15.81 11.22 -12.20
CA ARG A 43 16.68 10.09 -12.53
C ARG A 43 17.47 9.60 -11.30
N CYS A 44 16.83 9.53 -10.14
CA CYS A 44 17.48 9.10 -8.90
C CYS A 44 17.74 7.60 -8.83
N GLU A 45 17.11 6.81 -9.73
CA GLU A 45 17.25 5.35 -9.83
C GLU A 45 16.87 4.57 -8.55
N LEU A 46 16.12 5.21 -7.64
CA LEU A 46 15.62 4.56 -6.44
C LEU A 46 14.60 3.48 -6.84
N SER A 47 14.73 2.30 -6.25
CA SER A 47 14.08 1.08 -6.72
C SER A 47 13.56 0.22 -5.56
N GLY A 48 12.64 -0.70 -5.86
CA GLY A 48 12.02 -1.59 -4.87
C GLY A 48 10.52 -1.33 -4.67
N ALA A 49 9.87 -2.13 -3.84
CA ALA A 49 8.42 -2.06 -3.61
C ALA A 49 7.95 -0.69 -3.09
N GLU A 50 8.78 -0.03 -2.29
CA GLU A 50 8.51 1.32 -1.78
C GLU A 50 8.49 2.38 -2.90
N TRP A 51 9.19 2.15 -4.01
CA TRP A 51 9.25 3.02 -5.19
C TRP A 51 8.33 2.53 -6.31
N SER A 52 7.35 1.67 -5.98
CA SER A 52 6.34 1.24 -6.96
C SER A 52 5.43 2.41 -7.38
N GLY A 53 5.02 2.44 -8.64
CA GLY A 53 3.96 3.33 -9.15
C GLY A 53 2.54 2.80 -8.88
N ASP A 54 2.41 1.66 -8.21
CA ASP A 54 1.13 1.01 -7.96
C ASP A 54 0.40 1.59 -6.74
N LYS A 55 -0.75 2.23 -6.98
CA LYS A 55 -1.57 2.86 -5.93
C LYS A 55 -2.09 1.82 -4.93
N ALA A 56 -2.51 0.65 -5.41
CA ALA A 56 -3.14 -0.38 -4.58
C ALA A 56 -2.12 -1.03 -3.63
N ALA A 57 -0.88 -1.21 -4.06
CA ALA A 57 0.23 -1.71 -3.25
C ALA A 57 0.53 -0.75 -2.09
N HIS A 58 0.59 0.56 -2.35
CA HIS A 58 0.78 1.55 -1.27
C HIS A 58 -0.39 1.57 -0.30
N ALA A 59 -1.62 1.42 -0.78
CA ALA A 59 -2.81 1.38 0.06
C ALA A 59 -2.82 0.11 0.94
N ALA A 60 -2.54 -1.05 0.34
CA ALA A 60 -2.47 -2.34 1.04
C ALA A 60 -1.36 -2.36 2.09
N TRP A 61 -0.18 -1.82 1.76
CA TRP A 61 0.92 -1.70 2.72
C TRP A 61 0.57 -0.72 3.84
N CYS A 62 -0.02 0.43 3.54
CA CYS A 62 -0.40 1.38 4.59
C CYS A 62 -1.44 0.79 5.55
N ALA A 63 -2.39 0.00 5.03
CA ALA A 63 -3.40 -0.67 5.86
C ALA A 63 -2.82 -1.75 6.78
N SER A 64 -1.61 -2.25 6.52
CA SER A 64 -0.96 -3.28 7.33
C SER A 64 0.01 -2.73 8.39
N VAL A 65 0.23 -1.41 8.44
CA VAL A 65 1.17 -0.76 9.35
C VAL A 65 0.52 0.34 10.18
N SER A 66 1.16 0.71 11.28
CA SER A 66 0.72 1.85 12.09
C SER A 66 0.88 3.19 11.34
N PRO A 67 0.08 4.22 11.69
CA PRO A 67 0.19 5.54 11.07
C PRO A 67 1.58 6.18 11.17
N ASP A 68 2.28 5.97 12.28
CA ASP A 68 3.64 6.47 12.48
C ASP A 68 4.65 5.76 11.57
N THR A 69 4.45 4.46 11.30
CA THR A 69 5.28 3.70 10.35
C THR A 69 5.12 4.22 8.94
N SER A 70 3.90 4.48 8.47
CA SER A 70 3.69 5.03 7.13
C SER A 70 4.25 6.45 6.99
N ARG A 71 4.11 7.29 8.03
CA ARG A 71 4.73 8.61 8.08
C ARG A 71 6.26 8.55 8.06
N ALA A 72 6.86 7.67 8.86
CA ALA A 72 8.31 7.49 8.90
C ALA A 72 8.85 6.99 7.56
N THR A 73 8.15 6.08 6.88
CA THR A 73 8.53 5.63 5.53
C THR A 73 8.46 6.77 4.51
N ALA A 74 7.40 7.57 4.51
CA ALA A 74 7.32 8.74 3.64
C ALA A 74 8.46 9.74 3.89
N GLN A 75 8.82 9.99 5.16
CA GLN A 75 9.96 10.85 5.52
C GLN A 75 11.31 10.29 5.05
N LYS A 76 11.54 8.98 5.20
CA LYS A 76 12.76 8.32 4.70
C LYS A 76 12.89 8.47 3.18
N ARG A 77 11.78 8.35 2.46
CA ARG A 77 11.73 8.51 1.00
C ARG A 77 12.00 9.96 0.58
N GLU A 78 11.46 10.95 1.30
CA GLU A 78 11.83 12.35 1.08
C GLU A 78 13.34 12.57 1.27
N ALA A 79 13.93 12.01 2.33
CA ALA A 79 15.37 12.14 2.58
C ALA A 79 16.21 11.51 1.45
N ALA A 80 15.80 10.36 0.91
CA ALA A 80 16.47 9.72 -0.22
C ALA A 80 16.40 10.59 -1.50
N LEU A 81 15.24 11.21 -1.77
CA LEU A 81 15.08 12.14 -2.89
C LEU A 81 15.90 13.41 -2.72
N ALA A 82 15.95 13.96 -1.50
CA ALA A 82 16.75 15.14 -1.19
C ALA A 82 18.25 14.84 -1.39
N ALA A 83 18.72 13.68 -0.93
CA ALA A 83 20.10 13.25 -1.14
C ALA A 83 20.43 13.05 -2.63
N CYS A 84 19.48 12.54 -3.42
CA CYS A 84 19.62 12.47 -4.88
C CYS A 84 19.72 13.86 -5.51
N ALA A 85 18.84 14.79 -5.13
CA ALA A 85 18.79 16.13 -5.71
C ALA A 85 20.02 17.00 -5.38
N ALA A 86 20.83 16.59 -4.40
CA ALA A 86 22.07 17.24 -4.03
C ALA A 86 23.30 16.76 -4.83
N LYS A 87 23.14 15.74 -5.70
CA LYS A 87 24.18 15.28 -6.62
C LYS A 87 24.24 16.13 -7.87
#